data_AF-A0A0N5BPL1-F1
#
_entry.id   AF-A0A0N5BPL1-F1
#
_cell.length_a   1.000
_cell.length_b   1.000
_cell.length_c   1.000
_cell.angle_alpha   90.00
_cell.angle_beta   90.00
_cell.angle_gamma   90.00
#
_symmetry.space_group_name_H-M   'P 1'
#
loop_
_entity.id
_entity.type
_entity.pdbx_description
1 polymer ?
#
loop_
_entity_poly.entity_id
_entity_poly.type
_entity_poly.pdbx_seq_one_letter_code
_entity_poly.pdbx_strand_id
1 'polypeptide(L)'
;MNEYVNWSYNDLKNEKLFLSHCWDNLKESLNQLAFSNYKTYADASRTSQECTTTITQLDDFLRSSSSEINHIINSVKEFSEKSKEIYRNFDTLKKLHSPESVGRQLISLPKMMDDCVREGQYESAYMLTKLGLDLTRNRLTEKPIVKAVAETLMESRHKLLDELFNKFAFSIDLATSIKVISSIKQIPFVTTVQMKVSLLQYRDLYLDKLLANIIEDQDFYMKMIDVFRDCIHDTIVLYISVFPDRVVSRKNENVKWEQWNKGSQTFLLHSWALHNIDRMFENLNNIERNKSLIDIEAIYMKLVSCASSFARIGLDFRNTVSNKFNQIMLKYTFYNIDICTVKLTSATKLNIVGNDENFENATKPLIENEFLAFHLNNLKTKWSLYRWDDGTVYTNEIVAIFNDMRHFLLPSNLNSIIIVLKNSFRQIFEWLDNFIGEEYRNNEPLAGVMFVKEVIPYIEMCLQKIFPYDSINNLYNGEVDKNEYETFLTLFDKECLKNCKNAEYFERIYYDENNKNEVENENEV
;
A
#
# COMPACT_ATOMS: atom_id res chain seq x y z
N MET A 1 -93.34 99.10 -3.47
CA MET A 1 -93.11 100.55 -3.37
C MET A 1 -93.51 101.22 -4.68
N ASN A 2 -94.82 101.39 -4.91
CA ASN A 2 -95.37 102.16 -6.05
C ASN A 2 -96.38 103.22 -5.55
N GLU A 3 -96.24 103.71 -4.31
CA GLU A 3 -97.18 104.65 -3.69
C GLU A 3 -96.61 106.05 -3.41
N TYR A 4 -95.35 106.32 -3.78
CA TYR A 4 -94.68 107.58 -3.42
C TYR A 4 -94.57 108.61 -4.55
N VAL A 5 -95.35 108.46 -5.63
CA VAL A 5 -95.25 109.38 -6.78
C VAL A 5 -96.20 110.59 -6.68
N ASN A 6 -97.20 110.57 -5.78
CA ASN A 6 -98.20 111.66 -5.68
C ASN A 6 -98.32 112.31 -4.28
N TRP A 7 -97.33 112.16 -3.39
CA TRP A 7 -97.41 112.73 -2.03
C TRP A 7 -96.92 114.17 -1.95
N SER A 8 -97.66 115.00 -1.22
CA SER A 8 -97.34 116.42 -1.03
C SER A 8 -96.17 116.60 -0.06
N TYR A 9 -95.48 117.74 -0.12
CA TYR A 9 -94.29 118.02 0.71
C TYR A 9 -94.52 117.84 2.22
N ASN A 10 -95.75 118.01 2.69
CA ASN A 10 -96.09 117.85 4.10
C ASN A 10 -96.13 116.38 4.53
N ASP A 11 -96.47 115.46 3.62
CA ASP A 11 -96.57 114.02 3.90
C ASP A 11 -95.18 113.39 4.05
N LEU A 12 -94.22 113.81 3.21
CA LEU A 12 -92.81 113.40 3.29
C LEU A 12 -92.11 113.87 4.58
N LYS A 13 -92.50 115.00 5.15
CA LYS A 13 -91.88 115.54 6.37
C LYS A 13 -92.30 114.74 7.61
N ASN A 14 -93.55 114.28 7.65
CA ASN A 14 -94.05 113.45 8.73
C ASN A 14 -93.44 112.04 8.70
N GLU A 15 -93.27 111.45 7.51
CA GLU A 15 -92.62 110.13 7.36
C GLU A 15 -91.15 110.15 7.82
N LYS A 16 -90.41 111.22 7.50
CA LYS A 16 -89.00 111.37 7.93
C LYS A 16 -88.86 111.45 9.45
N LEU A 17 -89.76 112.18 10.12
CA LEU A 17 -89.75 112.29 11.57
C LEU A 17 -90.11 110.95 12.23
N PHE A 18 -91.03 110.20 11.64
CA PHE A 18 -91.39 108.86 12.12
C PHE A 18 -90.22 107.87 11.98
N LEU A 19 -89.55 107.84 10.83
CA LEU A 19 -88.38 106.99 10.58
C LEU A 19 -87.20 107.29 11.51
N SER A 20 -86.91 108.56 11.78
CA SER A 20 -85.82 108.93 12.69
C SER A 20 -86.09 108.46 14.12
N HIS A 21 -87.33 108.57 14.59
CA HIS A 21 -87.69 108.14 15.94
C HIS A 21 -87.68 106.60 16.06
N CYS A 22 -88.10 105.88 15.01
CA CYS A 22 -87.94 104.43 14.95
C CYS A 22 -86.47 104.00 14.98
N TRP A 23 -85.56 104.72 14.31
CA TRP A 23 -84.14 104.35 14.27
C TRP A 23 -83.45 104.50 15.62
N ASP A 24 -83.69 105.60 16.33
CA ASP A 24 -83.07 105.83 17.64
C ASP A 24 -83.57 104.82 18.67
N ASN A 25 -84.88 104.50 18.66
CA ASN A 25 -85.43 103.42 19.50
C ASN A 25 -84.83 102.06 19.18
N LEU A 26 -84.59 101.74 17.90
CA LEU A 26 -84.00 100.47 17.48
C LEU A 26 -82.55 100.35 17.93
N LYS A 27 -81.80 101.47 17.91
CA LYS A 27 -80.40 101.52 18.35
C LYS A 27 -80.25 101.37 19.86
N GLU A 28 -81.10 102.05 20.64
CA GLU A 28 -81.11 101.87 22.10
C GLU A 28 -81.55 100.45 22.48
N SER A 29 -82.55 99.91 21.79
CA SER A 29 -83.00 98.52 21.98
C SER A 29 -81.88 97.51 21.66
N LEU A 30 -81.12 97.72 20.58
CA LEU A 30 -80.01 96.85 20.21
C LEU A 30 -78.87 96.90 21.23
N ASN A 31 -78.52 98.08 21.72
CA ASN A 31 -77.45 98.24 22.72
C ASN A 31 -77.86 97.66 24.08
N GLN A 32 -79.10 97.85 24.51
CA GLN A 32 -79.60 97.20 25.72
C GLN A 32 -79.67 95.68 25.55
N LEU A 33 -80.05 95.18 24.37
CA LEU A 33 -80.06 93.74 24.08
C LEU A 33 -78.65 93.14 24.08
N ALA A 34 -77.68 93.83 23.49
CA ALA A 34 -76.27 93.41 23.45
C ALA A 34 -75.63 93.43 24.84
N PHE A 35 -75.93 94.43 25.67
CA PHE A 35 -75.36 94.54 27.01
C PHE A 35 -76.02 93.59 28.01
N SER A 36 -77.35 93.45 27.96
CA SER A 36 -78.08 92.50 28.82
C SER A 36 -77.70 91.04 28.53
N ASN A 37 -77.37 90.71 27.28
CA ASN A 37 -77.02 89.35 26.86
C ASN A 37 -75.54 89.14 26.52
N TYR A 38 -74.63 90.04 26.90
CA TYR A 38 -73.20 89.92 26.60
C TYR A 38 -72.60 88.60 27.11
N LYS A 39 -73.02 88.17 28.31
CA LYS A 39 -72.58 86.89 28.89
C LYS A 39 -73.01 85.70 28.02
N THR A 40 -74.23 85.73 27.51
CA THR A 40 -74.75 84.72 26.58
C THR A 40 -73.96 84.68 25.28
N TYR A 41 -73.57 85.84 24.73
CA TYR A 41 -72.72 85.89 23.53
C TYR A 41 -71.29 85.43 23.79
N ALA A 42 -70.70 85.75 24.94
CA ALA A 42 -69.37 85.28 25.32
C ALA A 42 -69.35 83.76 25.57
N ASP A 43 -70.36 83.23 26.24
CA ASP A 43 -70.54 81.78 26.45
C ASP A 43 -70.82 81.06 25.11
N ALA A 44 -71.58 81.68 24.19
CA ALA A 44 -71.78 81.18 22.82
C ALA A 44 -70.47 81.17 22.01
N SER A 45 -69.62 82.21 22.15
CA SER A 45 -68.31 82.24 21.49
C SER A 45 -67.36 81.21 22.06
N ARG A 46 -67.35 81.02 23.39
CA ARG A 46 -66.51 80.02 24.05
C ARG A 46 -66.92 78.61 23.66
N THR A 47 -68.22 78.31 23.69
CA THR A 47 -68.77 77.02 23.26
C THR A 47 -68.52 76.78 21.77
N SER A 48 -68.60 77.82 20.92
CA SER A 48 -68.23 77.71 19.50
C SER A 48 -66.74 77.38 19.32
N GLN A 49 -65.86 77.97 20.11
CA GLN A 49 -64.43 77.69 20.06
C GLN A 49 -64.10 76.29 20.57
N GLU A 50 -64.71 75.86 21.68
CA GLU A 50 -64.59 74.49 22.21
C GLU A 50 -65.15 73.45 21.21
N CYS A 51 -66.26 73.75 20.52
CA CYS A 51 -66.76 72.92 19.42
C CYS A 51 -65.75 72.85 18.27
N THR A 52 -65.14 73.97 17.89
CA THR A 52 -64.16 74.02 16.78
C THR A 52 -62.90 73.21 17.12
N THR A 53 -62.40 73.31 18.35
CA THR A 53 -61.27 72.48 18.81
C THR A 53 -61.63 71.01 18.89
N THR A 54 -62.85 70.68 19.31
CA THR A 54 -63.30 69.28 19.37
C THR A 54 -63.45 68.71 17.96
N ILE A 55 -64.00 69.46 17.01
CA ILE A 55 -64.15 69.05 15.61
C ILE A 55 -62.78 68.83 14.95
N THR A 56 -61.81 69.70 15.22
CA THR A 56 -60.44 69.54 14.67
C THR A 56 -59.75 68.30 15.26
N GLN A 57 -59.87 68.05 16.56
CA GLN A 57 -59.39 66.80 17.18
C GLN A 57 -60.07 65.56 16.60
N LEU A 58 -61.38 65.65 16.30
CA LEU A 58 -62.13 64.58 15.65
C LEU A 58 -61.67 64.35 14.20
N ASP A 59 -61.39 65.40 13.45
CA ASP A 59 -60.83 65.29 12.09
C ASP A 59 -59.45 64.62 12.11
N ASP A 60 -58.57 65.03 13.03
CA ASP A 60 -57.24 64.43 13.20
C ASP A 60 -57.33 62.94 13.58
N PHE A 61 -58.24 62.59 14.50
CA PHE A 61 -58.49 61.19 14.88
C PHE A 61 -59.08 60.37 13.72
N LEU A 62 -59.98 60.95 12.92
CA LEU A 62 -60.54 60.27 11.75
C LEU A 62 -59.48 60.07 10.67
N ARG A 63 -58.56 61.03 10.49
CA ARG A 63 -57.42 60.89 9.57
C ARG A 63 -56.45 59.81 10.03
N SER A 64 -56.07 59.78 11.30
CA SER A 64 -55.19 58.74 11.83
C SER A 64 -55.85 57.36 11.75
N SER A 65 -57.10 57.24 12.19
CA SER A 65 -57.87 55.99 12.12
C SER A 65 -58.05 55.51 10.68
N SER A 66 -58.30 56.41 9.73
CA SER A 66 -58.37 56.07 8.31
C SER A 66 -57.03 55.53 7.80
N SER A 67 -55.91 56.13 8.21
CA SER A 67 -54.58 55.65 7.84
C SER A 67 -54.27 54.27 8.42
N GLU A 68 -54.62 54.02 9.69
CA GLU A 68 -54.43 52.73 10.36
C GLU A 68 -55.31 51.64 9.74
N ILE A 69 -56.57 51.95 9.43
CA ILE A 69 -57.48 51.03 8.74
C ILE A 69 -56.91 50.66 7.37
N ASN A 70 -56.40 51.64 6.61
CA ASN A 70 -55.77 51.36 5.32
C ASN A 70 -54.52 50.49 5.47
N HIS A 71 -53.71 50.71 6.52
CA HIS A 71 -52.58 49.85 6.83
C HIS A 71 -53.03 48.41 7.13
N ILE A 72 -54.05 48.23 7.98
CA ILE A 72 -54.62 46.91 8.29
C ILE A 72 -55.14 46.23 7.02
N ILE A 73 -55.88 46.95 6.16
CA ILE A 73 -56.37 46.41 4.89
C ILE A 73 -55.21 45.93 4.02
N ASN A 74 -54.12 46.70 3.93
CA ASN A 74 -52.94 46.32 3.16
C ASN A 74 -52.22 45.10 3.77
N SER A 75 -52.05 45.07 5.10
CA SER A 75 -51.47 43.90 5.78
C SER A 75 -52.32 42.64 5.62
N VAL A 76 -53.65 42.75 5.63
CA VAL A 76 -54.57 41.62 5.40
C VAL A 76 -54.48 41.14 3.95
N LYS A 77 -54.35 42.05 2.98
CA LYS A 77 -54.11 41.68 1.57
C LYS A 77 -52.78 40.94 1.41
N GLU A 78 -51.69 41.48 1.95
CA GLU A 78 -50.37 40.85 1.90
C GLU A 78 -50.37 39.48 2.60
N PHE A 79 -51.02 39.38 3.76
CA PHE A 79 -51.21 38.12 4.47
C PHE A 79 -52.01 37.11 3.65
N SER A 80 -53.07 37.54 2.95
CA SER A 80 -53.86 36.68 2.06
C SER A 80 -53.04 36.17 0.88
N GLU A 81 -52.21 37.02 0.28
CA GLU A 81 -51.31 36.63 -0.82
C GLU A 81 -50.25 35.63 -0.36
N LYS A 82 -49.55 35.92 0.74
CA LYS A 82 -48.57 35.01 1.35
C LYS A 82 -49.21 33.69 1.77
N SER A 83 -50.41 33.73 2.35
CA SER A 83 -51.14 32.51 2.73
C SER A 83 -51.47 31.66 1.51
N LYS A 84 -51.94 32.27 0.40
CA LYS A 84 -52.18 31.54 -0.86
C LYS A 84 -50.90 30.91 -1.41
N GLU A 85 -49.78 31.61 -1.34
CA GLU A 85 -48.47 31.06 -1.72
C GLU A 85 -48.08 29.85 -0.85
N ILE A 86 -48.25 29.96 0.47
CA ILE A 86 -48.01 28.85 1.40
C ILE A 86 -48.92 27.66 1.08
N TYR A 87 -50.21 27.88 0.83
CA TYR A 87 -51.12 26.80 0.46
C TYR A 87 -50.75 26.13 -0.87
N ARG A 88 -50.29 26.91 -1.86
CA ARG A 88 -49.77 26.35 -3.12
C ARG A 88 -48.54 25.50 -2.87
N ASN A 89 -47.59 25.99 -2.07
CA ASN A 89 -46.38 25.26 -1.69
C ASN A 89 -46.74 23.97 -0.94
N PHE A 90 -47.70 24.04 -0.02
CA PHE A 90 -48.19 22.88 0.73
C PHE A 90 -48.87 21.85 -0.18
N ASP A 91 -49.67 22.28 -1.15
CA ASP A 91 -50.30 21.39 -2.13
C ASP A 91 -49.25 20.73 -3.03
N THR A 92 -48.22 21.46 -3.47
CA THR A 92 -47.08 20.86 -4.20
C THR A 92 -46.30 19.86 -3.35
N LEU A 93 -46.06 20.14 -2.06
CA LEU A 93 -45.39 19.20 -1.15
C LEU A 93 -46.25 17.97 -0.90
N LYS A 94 -47.56 18.12 -0.74
CA LYS A 94 -48.49 17.01 -0.58
C LYS A 94 -48.50 16.10 -1.81
N LYS A 95 -48.52 16.69 -3.01
CA LYS A 95 -48.38 15.98 -4.29
C LYS A 95 -47.04 15.25 -4.39
N LEU A 96 -45.96 15.84 -3.90
CA LEU A 96 -44.64 15.21 -3.88
C LEU A 96 -44.56 14.06 -2.87
N HIS A 97 -45.19 14.18 -1.70
CA HIS A 97 -45.17 13.15 -0.66
C HIS A 97 -46.00 11.90 -1.03
N SER A 98 -46.98 12.04 -1.93
CA SER A 98 -47.77 10.91 -2.43
C SER A 98 -46.87 9.77 -2.94
N PRO A 99 -47.17 8.50 -2.62
CA PRO A 99 -46.36 7.35 -3.00
C PRO A 99 -46.25 7.14 -4.53
N GLU A 100 -47.24 7.61 -5.28
CA GLU A 100 -47.28 7.57 -6.75
C GLU A 100 -46.51 8.73 -7.40
N SER A 101 -45.95 9.65 -6.61
CA SER A 101 -45.24 10.79 -7.19
C SER A 101 -43.90 10.35 -7.78
N VAL A 102 -43.71 10.66 -9.07
CA VAL A 102 -42.45 10.41 -9.79
C VAL A 102 -41.28 11.13 -9.10
N GLY A 103 -41.54 12.30 -8.50
CA GLY A 103 -40.52 13.07 -7.79
C GLY A 103 -39.99 12.37 -6.54
N ARG A 104 -40.86 11.73 -5.75
CA ARG A 104 -40.43 10.95 -4.57
C ARG A 104 -39.67 9.69 -4.97
N GLN A 105 -40.13 9.00 -6.02
CA GLN A 105 -39.43 7.84 -6.56
C GLN A 105 -38.02 8.23 -7.02
N LEU A 106 -37.88 9.33 -7.75
CA LEU A 106 -36.58 9.85 -8.19
C LEU A 106 -35.62 10.14 -7.02
N ILE A 107 -36.11 10.85 -5.99
CA ILE A 107 -35.29 11.18 -4.80
C ILE A 107 -34.92 9.92 -3.99
N SER A 108 -35.71 8.85 -4.09
CA SER A 108 -35.42 7.58 -3.41
C SER A 108 -34.36 6.70 -4.09
N LEU A 109 -34.07 6.94 -5.39
CA LEU A 109 -33.14 6.10 -6.16
C LEU A 109 -31.73 6.02 -5.57
N PRO A 110 -31.09 7.11 -5.10
CA PRO A 110 -29.76 7.02 -4.50
C PRO A 110 -29.72 6.13 -3.26
N LYS A 111 -30.76 6.20 -2.42
CA LYS A 111 -30.88 5.32 -1.25
C LYS A 111 -31.06 3.86 -1.67
N MET A 112 -31.90 3.60 -2.66
CA MET A 112 -32.07 2.25 -3.21
C MET A 112 -30.76 1.72 -3.79
N MET A 113 -29.97 2.56 -4.44
CA MET A 113 -28.65 2.19 -4.94
C MET A 113 -27.71 1.77 -3.80
N ASP A 114 -27.62 2.57 -2.73
CA ASP A 114 -26.78 2.23 -1.58
C ASP A 114 -27.24 0.92 -0.90
N ASP A 115 -28.56 0.70 -0.81
CA ASP A 115 -29.13 -0.53 -0.27
C ASP A 115 -28.81 -1.75 -1.18
N CYS A 116 -28.95 -1.62 -2.51
CA CYS A 116 -28.61 -2.67 -3.46
C CYS A 116 -27.11 -3.04 -3.44
N VAL A 117 -26.23 -2.05 -3.31
CA VAL A 117 -24.77 -2.30 -3.20
C VAL A 117 -24.49 -3.06 -1.89
N ARG A 118 -25.00 -2.56 -0.75
CA ARG A 118 -24.80 -3.18 0.57
C ARG A 118 -25.34 -4.61 0.66
N GLU A 119 -26.47 -4.90 0.01
CA GLU A 119 -27.08 -6.24 -0.02
C GLU A 119 -26.44 -7.18 -1.06
N GLY A 120 -25.50 -6.70 -1.87
CA GLY A 120 -24.85 -7.50 -2.92
C GLY A 120 -25.72 -7.77 -4.15
N GLN A 121 -26.80 -6.99 -4.35
CA GLN A 121 -27.69 -7.08 -5.51
C GLN A 121 -27.13 -6.29 -6.70
N TYR A 122 -26.02 -6.76 -7.26
CA TYR A 122 -25.24 -6.01 -8.25
C TYR A 122 -25.98 -5.75 -9.57
N GLU A 123 -26.86 -6.66 -10.01
CA GLU A 123 -27.67 -6.47 -11.23
C GLU A 123 -28.61 -5.27 -11.06
N SER A 124 -29.29 -5.16 -9.92
CA SER A 124 -30.17 -4.03 -9.59
C SER A 124 -29.38 -2.71 -9.49
N ALA A 125 -28.21 -2.74 -8.84
CA ALA A 125 -27.34 -1.57 -8.72
C ALA A 125 -26.82 -1.09 -10.09
N TYR A 126 -26.44 -2.01 -10.98
CA TYR A 126 -26.07 -1.67 -12.34
C TYR A 126 -27.26 -1.06 -13.12
N MET A 127 -28.46 -1.63 -13.01
CA MET A 127 -29.66 -1.08 -13.67
C MET A 127 -29.95 0.36 -13.24
N LEU A 128 -29.75 0.68 -11.95
CA LEU A 128 -29.83 2.05 -11.44
C LEU A 128 -28.74 2.97 -12.01
N THR A 129 -27.53 2.45 -12.23
CA THR A 129 -26.43 3.20 -12.86
C THR A 129 -26.77 3.53 -14.31
N LYS A 130 -27.35 2.56 -15.05
CA LYS A 130 -27.83 2.77 -16.42
C LYS A 130 -28.96 3.79 -16.47
N LEU A 131 -29.89 3.74 -15.52
CA LEU A 131 -30.93 4.76 -15.39
C LEU A 131 -30.34 6.16 -15.17
N GLY A 132 -29.32 6.31 -14.32
CA GLY A 132 -28.58 7.56 -14.15
C GLY A 132 -27.96 8.07 -15.46
N LEU A 133 -27.39 7.16 -16.27
CA LEU A 133 -26.86 7.49 -17.60
C LEU A 133 -27.95 7.94 -18.58
N ASP A 134 -29.11 7.28 -18.57
CA ASP A 134 -30.22 7.66 -19.45
C ASP A 134 -30.85 8.99 -19.00
N LEU A 135 -30.88 9.27 -17.69
CA LEU A 135 -31.30 10.56 -17.12
C LEU A 135 -30.38 11.70 -17.53
N THR A 136 -29.05 11.49 -17.56
CA THR A 136 -28.09 12.52 -18.00
C THR A 136 -28.18 12.80 -19.50
N ARG A 137 -28.50 11.79 -20.32
CA ARG A 137 -28.66 11.94 -21.79
C ARG A 137 -29.95 12.65 -22.18
N ASN A 138 -30.99 12.55 -21.36
CA ASN A 138 -32.27 13.20 -21.61
C ASN A 138 -32.22 14.69 -21.24
N ARG A 139 -32.99 15.53 -21.95
CA ARG A 139 -33.15 16.98 -21.66
C ARG A 139 -33.76 17.28 -20.27
N LEU A 140 -34.00 16.26 -19.45
CA LEU A 140 -34.55 16.37 -18.10
C LEU A 140 -33.53 16.90 -17.07
N THR A 141 -32.24 16.92 -17.42
CA THR A 141 -31.15 17.51 -16.62
C THR A 141 -31.20 19.03 -16.52
N GLU A 142 -32.07 19.72 -17.26
CA GLU A 142 -32.37 21.14 -17.03
C GLU A 142 -32.87 21.39 -15.60
N LYS A 143 -33.46 20.37 -14.95
CA LYS A 143 -33.87 20.45 -13.55
C LYS A 143 -32.72 20.03 -12.61
N PRO A 144 -32.35 20.86 -11.62
CA PRO A 144 -31.18 20.61 -10.76
C PRO A 144 -31.32 19.33 -9.93
N ILE A 145 -32.53 18.98 -9.49
CA ILE A 145 -32.78 17.76 -8.71
C ILE A 145 -32.52 16.49 -9.54
N VAL A 146 -32.94 16.48 -10.82
CA VAL A 146 -32.71 15.34 -11.71
C VAL A 146 -31.22 15.17 -11.98
N LYS A 147 -30.52 16.30 -12.20
CA LYS A 147 -29.06 16.31 -12.36
C LYS A 147 -28.35 15.74 -11.13
N ALA A 148 -28.68 16.22 -9.93
CA ALA A 148 -28.07 15.74 -8.69
C ALA A 148 -28.29 14.24 -8.48
N VAL A 149 -29.51 13.74 -8.66
CA VAL A 149 -29.80 12.30 -8.55
C VAL A 149 -29.03 11.48 -9.59
N ALA A 150 -28.98 11.94 -10.84
CA ALA A 150 -28.27 11.25 -11.89
C ALA A 150 -26.75 11.20 -11.63
N GLU A 151 -26.16 12.30 -11.15
CA GLU A 151 -24.76 12.36 -10.74
C GLU A 151 -24.48 11.39 -9.58
N THR A 152 -25.30 11.37 -8.53
CA THR A 152 -25.13 10.44 -7.40
C THR A 152 -25.21 8.96 -7.84
N LEU A 153 -26.14 8.63 -8.75
CA LEU A 153 -26.25 7.27 -9.32
C LEU A 153 -25.07 6.90 -10.22
N MET A 154 -24.42 7.87 -10.86
CA MET A 154 -23.21 7.65 -11.63
C MET A 154 -21.96 7.56 -10.74
N GLU A 155 -21.92 8.29 -9.63
CA GLU A 155 -20.83 8.25 -8.65
C GLU A 155 -20.78 6.92 -7.90
N SER A 156 -21.94 6.38 -7.49
CA SER A 156 -22.05 5.08 -6.81
C SER A 156 -21.48 3.91 -7.62
N ARG A 157 -21.36 4.08 -8.95
CA ARG A 157 -20.64 3.16 -9.82
C ARG A 157 -19.25 2.80 -9.31
N HIS A 158 -18.50 3.79 -8.79
CA HIS A 158 -17.14 3.55 -8.29
C HIS A 158 -17.16 2.60 -7.10
N LYS A 159 -18.08 2.82 -6.14
CA LYS A 159 -18.28 1.92 -4.99
C LYS A 159 -18.64 0.50 -5.44
N LEU A 160 -19.54 0.38 -6.43
CA LEU A 160 -19.94 -0.91 -6.99
C LEU A 160 -18.76 -1.64 -7.64
N LEU A 161 -17.93 -0.92 -8.42
CA LEU A 161 -16.74 -1.49 -9.04
C LEU A 161 -15.72 -1.94 -7.98
N ASP A 162 -15.48 -1.11 -6.97
CA ASP A 162 -14.56 -1.44 -5.87
C ASP A 162 -15.01 -2.70 -5.13
N GLU A 163 -16.30 -2.83 -4.80
CA GLU A 163 -16.83 -4.04 -4.16
C GLU A 163 -16.69 -5.29 -5.04
N LEU A 164 -16.97 -5.17 -6.34
CA LEU A 164 -16.87 -6.29 -7.27
C LEU A 164 -15.42 -6.71 -7.47
N PHE A 165 -14.49 -5.77 -7.66
CA PHE A 165 -13.08 -6.09 -7.80
C PHE A 165 -12.47 -6.62 -6.50
N ASN A 166 -12.90 -6.11 -5.34
CA ASN A 166 -12.41 -6.58 -4.04
C ASN A 166 -12.66 -8.07 -3.80
N LYS A 167 -13.64 -8.69 -4.47
CA LYS A 167 -13.82 -10.15 -4.43
C LYS A 167 -12.61 -10.92 -4.99
N PHE A 168 -11.82 -10.33 -5.90
CA PHE A 168 -10.59 -10.94 -6.42
C PHE A 168 -9.41 -10.86 -5.44
N ALA A 169 -9.47 -10.01 -4.41
CA ALA A 169 -8.47 -9.92 -3.35
C ALA A 169 -8.61 -11.01 -2.28
N PHE A 170 -9.40 -12.05 -2.55
CA PHE A 170 -9.63 -13.23 -1.70
C PHE A 170 -9.70 -14.49 -2.58
N SER A 171 -9.79 -15.66 -1.92
CA SER A 171 -10.07 -16.91 -2.62
C SER A 171 -11.46 -16.85 -3.26
N ILE A 172 -11.52 -17.04 -4.57
CA ILE A 172 -12.76 -16.97 -5.34
C ILE A 172 -12.82 -18.18 -6.28
N ASP A 173 -13.98 -18.82 -6.37
CA ASP A 173 -14.20 -19.92 -7.30
C ASP A 173 -14.43 -19.42 -8.73
N LEU A 174 -14.19 -20.31 -9.70
CA LEU A 174 -14.27 -19.95 -11.11
C LEU A 174 -15.68 -19.49 -11.54
N ALA A 175 -16.74 -20.14 -11.04
CA ALA A 175 -18.11 -19.78 -11.42
C ALA A 175 -18.47 -18.38 -10.89
N THR A 176 -18.08 -18.05 -9.66
CA THR A 176 -18.27 -16.71 -9.08
C THR A 176 -17.44 -15.67 -9.81
N SER A 177 -16.19 -15.98 -10.18
CA SER A 177 -15.33 -15.05 -10.94
C SER A 177 -15.94 -14.64 -12.29
N ILE A 178 -16.54 -15.59 -13.02
CA ILE A 178 -17.22 -15.34 -14.29
C ILE A 178 -18.46 -14.47 -14.08
N LYS A 179 -19.25 -14.74 -13.02
CA LYS A 179 -20.42 -13.92 -12.67
C LYS A 179 -20.02 -12.48 -12.35
N VAL A 180 -19.02 -12.30 -11.48
CA VAL A 180 -18.52 -10.97 -11.09
C VAL A 180 -18.08 -10.18 -12.32
N ILE A 181 -17.31 -10.78 -13.22
CA ILE A 181 -16.83 -10.08 -14.42
C ILE A 181 -17.95 -9.85 -15.43
N SER A 182 -18.92 -10.75 -15.51
CA SER A 182 -20.15 -10.50 -16.29
C SER A 182 -20.88 -9.27 -15.76
N SER A 183 -21.01 -9.10 -14.44
CA SER A 183 -21.60 -7.91 -13.83
C SER A 183 -20.76 -6.65 -14.10
N ILE A 184 -19.43 -6.71 -13.96
CA ILE A 184 -18.54 -5.58 -14.27
C ILE A 184 -18.66 -5.15 -15.73
N LYS A 185 -18.76 -6.10 -16.67
CA LYS A 185 -18.92 -5.82 -18.12
C LYS A 185 -20.19 -5.05 -18.45
N GLN A 186 -21.22 -5.15 -17.61
CA GLN A 186 -22.46 -4.39 -17.79
C GLN A 186 -22.28 -2.92 -17.38
N ILE A 187 -21.44 -2.64 -16.37
CA ILE A 187 -21.24 -1.30 -15.82
C ILE A 187 -20.60 -0.35 -16.86
N PRO A 188 -21.18 0.85 -17.08
CA PRO A 188 -20.73 1.74 -18.15
C PRO A 188 -19.35 2.36 -17.90
N PHE A 189 -18.65 2.64 -19.00
CA PHE A 189 -17.31 3.26 -19.06
C PHE A 189 -16.17 2.45 -18.41
N VAL A 190 -16.32 1.13 -18.30
CA VAL A 190 -15.20 0.25 -17.94
C VAL A 190 -14.67 -0.42 -19.21
N THR A 191 -13.44 -0.11 -19.56
CA THR A 191 -12.80 -0.73 -20.73
C THR A 191 -12.34 -2.16 -20.41
N THR A 192 -12.21 -3.00 -21.44
CA THR A 192 -11.67 -4.37 -21.28
C THR A 192 -10.26 -4.38 -20.71
N VAL A 193 -9.43 -3.39 -21.06
CA VAL A 193 -8.06 -3.27 -20.54
C VAL A 193 -8.08 -2.93 -19.05
N GLN A 194 -8.91 -1.96 -18.63
CA GLN A 194 -9.06 -1.62 -17.22
C GLN A 194 -9.52 -2.83 -16.39
N MET A 195 -10.53 -3.59 -16.85
CA MET A 195 -10.98 -4.80 -16.14
C MET A 195 -9.86 -5.81 -15.93
N LYS A 196 -9.03 -6.02 -16.95
CA LYS A 196 -7.92 -6.97 -16.91
C LYS A 196 -6.82 -6.53 -15.94
N VAL A 197 -6.41 -5.27 -16.03
CA VAL A 197 -5.40 -4.69 -15.14
C VAL A 197 -5.89 -4.70 -13.71
N SER A 198 -7.12 -4.23 -13.45
CA SER A 198 -7.71 -4.23 -12.12
C SER A 198 -7.81 -5.65 -11.56
N LEU A 199 -8.24 -6.65 -12.35
CA LEU A 199 -8.26 -8.03 -11.86
C LEU A 199 -6.88 -8.48 -11.37
N LEU A 200 -5.82 -8.26 -12.17
CA LEU A 200 -4.46 -8.65 -11.79
C LEU A 200 -3.96 -7.90 -10.56
N GLN A 201 -4.24 -6.60 -10.44
CA GLN A 201 -3.90 -5.80 -9.27
C GLN A 201 -4.54 -6.33 -7.98
N TYR A 202 -5.83 -6.72 -8.03
CA TYR A 202 -6.48 -7.32 -6.87
C TYR A 202 -5.96 -8.73 -6.57
N ARG A 203 -5.45 -9.46 -7.57
CA ARG A 203 -4.75 -10.74 -7.35
C ARG A 203 -3.37 -10.55 -6.73
N ASP A 204 -2.67 -9.45 -7.00
CA ASP A 204 -1.47 -9.08 -6.25
C ASP A 204 -1.80 -8.81 -4.78
N LEU A 205 -2.88 -8.06 -4.50
CA LEU A 205 -3.35 -7.85 -3.12
C LEU A 205 -3.72 -9.17 -2.41
N TYR A 206 -4.26 -10.15 -3.14
CA TYR A 206 -4.54 -11.47 -2.59
C TYR A 206 -3.25 -12.21 -2.24
N LEU A 207 -2.26 -12.21 -3.15
CA LEU A 207 -0.94 -12.79 -2.91
C LEU A 207 -0.27 -12.16 -1.68
N ASP A 208 -0.32 -10.84 -1.54
CA ASP A 208 0.25 -10.12 -0.41
C ASP A 208 -0.37 -10.56 0.92
N LYS A 209 -1.69 -10.73 0.97
CA LYS A 209 -2.38 -11.26 2.15
C LYS A 209 -1.95 -12.69 2.47
N LEU A 210 -1.78 -13.54 1.46
CA LEU A 210 -1.29 -14.92 1.67
C LEU A 210 0.14 -14.93 2.23
N LEU A 211 1.02 -14.09 1.71
CA LEU A 211 2.40 -13.96 2.20
C LEU A 211 2.45 -13.41 3.63
N ALA A 212 1.62 -12.42 3.95
CA ALA A 212 1.53 -11.87 5.31
C ALA A 212 1.13 -12.92 6.35
N ASN A 213 0.30 -13.90 5.97
CA ASN A 213 -0.14 -14.96 6.89
C ASN A 213 0.95 -15.97 7.25
N ILE A 214 2.01 -16.09 6.44
CA ILE A 214 3.07 -17.09 6.63
C ILE A 214 4.40 -16.48 7.07
N ILE A 215 4.49 -15.15 7.23
CA ILE A 215 5.77 -14.44 7.43
C ILE A 215 6.51 -14.85 8.71
N GLU A 216 5.78 -15.34 9.72
CA GLU A 216 6.33 -15.78 11.01
C GLU A 216 6.63 -17.29 11.05
N ASP A 217 6.34 -18.04 9.98
CA ASP A 217 6.56 -19.48 9.94
C ASP A 217 8.06 -19.85 9.83
N GLN A 218 8.48 -20.91 10.51
CA GLN A 218 9.87 -21.40 10.43
C GLN A 218 10.26 -21.85 9.01
N ASP A 219 9.32 -22.45 8.28
CA ASP A 219 9.47 -22.91 6.89
C ASP A 219 9.00 -21.88 5.85
N PHE A 220 9.09 -20.59 6.19
CA PHE A 220 8.55 -19.49 5.38
C PHE A 220 8.90 -19.58 3.90
N TYR A 221 10.17 -19.81 3.53
CA TYR A 221 10.60 -19.86 2.13
C TYR A 221 9.98 -21.02 1.34
N MET A 222 9.83 -22.18 1.97
CA MET A 222 9.21 -23.35 1.33
C MET A 222 7.72 -23.11 1.09
N LYS A 223 7.01 -22.59 2.10
CA LYS A 223 5.59 -22.22 2.00
C LYS A 223 5.37 -21.05 1.03
N MET A 224 6.27 -20.08 1.01
CA MET A 224 6.24 -18.96 0.08
C MET A 224 6.25 -19.46 -1.36
N ILE A 225 7.18 -20.36 -1.72
CA ILE A 225 7.25 -20.91 -3.09
C ILE A 225 5.94 -21.61 -3.46
N ASP A 226 5.33 -22.36 -2.53
CA ASP A 226 4.01 -22.96 -2.74
C ASP A 226 2.91 -21.90 -2.95
N VAL A 227 2.87 -20.86 -2.12
CA VAL A 227 1.91 -19.75 -2.23
C VAL A 227 2.03 -19.03 -3.57
N PHE A 228 3.26 -18.72 -4.02
CA PHE A 228 3.47 -18.14 -5.35
C PHE A 228 3.02 -19.08 -6.45
N ARG A 229 3.39 -20.37 -6.37
CA ARG A 229 3.00 -21.37 -7.36
C ARG A 229 1.48 -21.42 -7.50
N ASP A 230 0.78 -21.62 -6.39
CA ASP A 230 -0.66 -21.84 -6.38
C ASP A 230 -1.40 -20.55 -6.78
N CYS A 231 -1.00 -19.39 -6.25
CA CYS A 231 -1.66 -18.12 -6.56
C CYS A 231 -1.46 -17.68 -8.03
N ILE A 232 -0.25 -17.83 -8.59
CA ILE A 232 0.01 -17.54 -10.02
C ILE A 232 -0.77 -18.53 -10.89
N HIS A 233 -0.72 -19.83 -10.59
CA HIS A 233 -1.46 -20.85 -11.33
C HIS A 233 -2.97 -20.55 -11.36
N ASP A 234 -3.56 -20.35 -10.19
CA ASP A 234 -4.99 -20.07 -10.05
C ASP A 234 -5.38 -18.77 -10.77
N THR A 235 -4.52 -17.75 -10.69
CA THR A 235 -4.76 -16.48 -11.38
C THR A 235 -4.69 -16.64 -12.90
N ILE A 236 -3.75 -17.42 -13.42
CA ILE A 236 -3.67 -17.72 -14.86
C ILE A 236 -4.93 -18.46 -15.33
N VAL A 237 -5.33 -19.51 -14.63
CA VAL A 237 -6.54 -20.29 -14.95
C VAL A 237 -7.78 -19.41 -14.92
N LEU A 238 -7.94 -18.61 -13.86
CA LEU A 238 -9.05 -17.69 -13.69
C LEU A 238 -9.07 -16.63 -14.80
N TYR A 239 -7.94 -15.98 -15.07
CA TYR A 239 -7.84 -14.92 -16.07
C TYR A 239 -8.20 -15.41 -17.47
N ILE A 240 -7.66 -16.57 -17.88
CA ILE A 240 -7.96 -17.16 -19.20
C ILE A 240 -9.44 -17.53 -19.32
N SER A 241 -10.05 -18.02 -18.23
CA SER A 241 -11.47 -18.42 -18.22
C SER A 241 -12.41 -17.22 -18.27
N VAL A 242 -12.07 -16.14 -17.60
CA VAL A 242 -12.88 -14.91 -17.50
C VAL A 242 -12.75 -14.02 -18.74
N PHE A 243 -11.57 -14.03 -19.35
CA PHE A 243 -11.25 -13.30 -20.57
C PHE A 243 -10.81 -14.25 -21.68
N PRO A 244 -11.71 -15.13 -22.17
CA PRO A 244 -11.36 -16.03 -23.25
C PRO A 244 -10.97 -15.22 -24.49
N ASP A 245 -9.82 -15.56 -25.05
CA ASP A 245 -9.34 -14.99 -26.30
C ASP A 245 -10.36 -15.31 -27.40
N ARG A 246 -11.18 -14.32 -27.75
CA ARG A 246 -11.94 -14.35 -29.02
C ARG A 246 -10.96 -14.08 -30.15
N VAL A 247 -9.96 -14.95 -30.33
CA VAL A 247 -9.38 -15.09 -31.66
C VAL A 247 -10.54 -15.62 -32.49
N VAL A 248 -11.16 -14.71 -33.24
CA VAL A 248 -11.93 -15.07 -34.41
C VAL A 248 -10.93 -15.83 -35.27
N SER A 249 -10.88 -17.15 -35.12
CA SER A 249 -10.38 -18.03 -36.16
C SER A 249 -11.24 -17.70 -37.36
N ARG A 250 -10.75 -16.82 -38.22
CA ARG A 250 -11.15 -16.84 -39.63
C ARG A 250 -10.94 -18.30 -40.01
N LYS A 251 -12.04 -19.01 -40.25
CA LYS A 251 -12.03 -20.36 -40.80
C LYS A 251 -11.00 -20.35 -41.93
N ASN A 252 -9.93 -21.15 -41.79
CA ASN A 252 -8.84 -21.39 -42.75
C ASN A 252 -7.41 -20.95 -42.38
N GLU A 253 -7.01 -20.98 -41.11
CA GLU A 253 -5.58 -21.13 -40.79
C GLU A 253 -5.39 -22.24 -39.75
N ASN A 254 -4.68 -23.30 -40.17
CA ASN A 254 -4.17 -24.36 -39.30
C ASN A 254 -3.06 -23.78 -38.41
N VAL A 255 -3.44 -22.99 -37.40
CA VAL A 255 -2.50 -22.48 -36.42
C VAL A 255 -2.18 -23.63 -35.46
N LYS A 256 -1.02 -24.26 -35.67
CA LYS A 256 -0.40 -25.14 -34.69
C LYS A 256 -0.25 -24.35 -33.39
N TRP A 257 -0.51 -24.99 -32.26
CA TRP A 257 -0.35 -24.48 -30.89
C TRP A 257 1.04 -23.87 -30.58
N GLU A 258 2.01 -24.03 -31.49
CA GLU A 258 3.38 -23.51 -31.42
C GLU A 258 3.53 -22.04 -31.89
N GLN A 259 2.50 -21.39 -32.44
CA GLN A 259 2.60 -20.00 -32.91
C GLN A 259 2.01 -18.99 -31.93
N TRP A 260 2.91 -18.23 -31.30
CA TRP A 260 2.64 -17.11 -30.42
C TRP A 260 1.89 -15.98 -31.17
N ASN A 261 0.58 -15.89 -30.99
CA ASN A 261 -0.21 -14.76 -31.50
C ASN A 261 0.10 -13.50 -30.67
N LYS A 262 0.67 -12.47 -31.32
CA LYS A 262 0.86 -11.12 -30.76
C LYS A 262 -0.50 -10.39 -30.61
N GLY A 263 -1.33 -10.88 -29.69
CA GLY A 263 -2.50 -10.16 -29.18
C GLY A 263 -2.21 -9.65 -27.78
N SER A 264 -2.57 -8.41 -27.47
CA SER A 264 -2.28 -7.70 -26.21
C SER A 264 -2.79 -8.38 -24.92
N GLN A 265 -3.56 -9.47 -25.02
CA GLN A 265 -4.22 -10.15 -23.90
C GLN A 265 -3.28 -11.10 -23.15
N THR A 266 -2.41 -11.80 -23.87
CA THR A 266 -1.40 -12.72 -23.31
C THR A 266 -0.22 -11.95 -22.74
N PHE A 267 0.17 -10.82 -23.35
CA PHE A 267 1.30 -10.04 -22.87
C PHE A 267 1.11 -9.52 -21.44
N LEU A 268 -0.07 -8.99 -21.11
CA LEU A 268 -0.33 -8.47 -19.76
C LEU A 268 -0.25 -9.57 -18.70
N LEU A 269 -0.92 -10.70 -18.94
CA LEU A 269 -0.89 -11.85 -18.03
C LEU A 269 0.52 -12.42 -17.90
N HIS A 270 1.23 -12.55 -19.01
CA HIS A 270 2.60 -13.04 -19.05
C HIS A 270 3.56 -12.12 -18.28
N SER A 271 3.48 -10.81 -18.52
CA SER A 271 4.28 -9.81 -17.81
C SER A 271 3.97 -9.81 -16.31
N TRP A 272 2.71 -9.98 -15.92
CA TRP A 272 2.30 -10.10 -14.51
C TRP A 272 2.87 -11.37 -13.85
N ALA A 273 2.82 -12.51 -14.56
CA ALA A 273 3.37 -13.76 -14.05
C ALA A 273 4.90 -13.68 -13.91
N LEU A 274 5.61 -13.14 -14.90
CA LEU A 274 7.06 -12.92 -14.83
C LEU A 274 7.42 -11.97 -13.68
N HIS A 275 6.69 -10.88 -13.50
CA HIS A 275 6.90 -9.96 -12.39
C HIS A 275 6.79 -10.66 -11.03
N ASN A 276 5.77 -11.51 -10.84
CA ASN A 276 5.61 -12.25 -9.60
C ASN A 276 6.66 -13.36 -9.42
N ILE A 277 7.15 -13.98 -10.50
CA ILE A 277 8.31 -14.88 -10.45
C ILE A 277 9.57 -14.12 -9.99
N ASP A 278 9.82 -12.94 -10.55
CA ASP A 278 10.94 -12.09 -10.13
C ASP A 278 10.82 -11.68 -8.66
N ARG A 279 9.63 -11.29 -8.23
CA ARG A 279 9.31 -10.97 -6.84
C ARG A 279 9.55 -12.14 -5.88
N MET A 280 9.25 -13.38 -6.30
CA MET A 280 9.58 -14.59 -5.53
C MET A 280 11.10 -14.71 -5.33
N PHE A 281 11.91 -14.46 -6.36
CA PHE A 281 13.37 -14.45 -6.23
C PHE A 281 13.89 -13.27 -5.40
N GLU A 282 13.26 -12.10 -5.48
CA GLU A 282 13.61 -10.96 -4.64
C GLU A 282 13.45 -11.26 -3.15
N ASN A 283 12.40 -12.00 -2.78
CA ASN A 283 12.23 -12.44 -1.40
C ASN A 283 13.32 -13.43 -0.94
N LEU A 284 13.94 -14.16 -1.87
CA LEU A 284 15.05 -15.07 -1.59
C LEU A 284 16.43 -14.37 -1.57
N ASN A 285 16.54 -13.11 -2.04
CA ASN A 285 17.82 -12.42 -2.21
C ASN A 285 18.56 -12.06 -0.91
N ASN A 286 17.97 -12.33 0.26
CA ASN A 286 18.56 -12.13 1.59
C ASN A 286 18.34 -13.34 2.51
N ILE A 287 18.26 -14.55 1.93
CA ILE A 287 18.01 -15.79 2.67
C ILE A 287 19.03 -16.03 3.79
N GLU A 288 20.26 -15.55 3.60
CA GLU A 288 21.37 -15.67 4.55
C GLU A 288 21.10 -15.00 5.90
N ARG A 289 20.23 -13.97 5.94
CA ARG A 289 19.93 -13.24 7.18
C ARG A 289 18.92 -13.94 8.07
N ASN A 290 18.33 -15.06 7.61
CA ASN A 290 17.37 -15.78 8.41
C ASN A 290 18.06 -16.51 9.57
N LYS A 291 17.42 -16.50 10.74
CA LYS A 291 17.91 -17.13 11.96
C LYS A 291 17.53 -18.61 12.06
N SER A 292 16.57 -19.09 11.27
CA SER A 292 16.17 -20.50 11.25
C SER A 292 17.16 -21.35 10.45
N LEU A 293 17.17 -22.66 10.74
CA LEU A 293 17.85 -23.64 9.90
C LEU A 293 17.20 -23.67 8.52
N ILE A 294 18.00 -23.47 7.47
CA ILE A 294 17.53 -23.42 6.09
C ILE A 294 18.09 -24.63 5.34
N ASP A 295 17.21 -25.46 4.80
CA ASP A 295 17.57 -26.49 3.83
C ASP A 295 17.57 -25.89 2.41
N ILE A 296 18.76 -25.47 1.97
CA ILE A 296 18.95 -24.84 0.66
C ILE A 296 18.67 -25.81 -0.49
N GLU A 297 19.03 -27.08 -0.33
CA GLU A 297 18.79 -28.09 -1.36
C GLU A 297 17.29 -28.29 -1.56
N ALA A 298 16.52 -28.37 -0.47
CA ALA A 298 15.07 -28.46 -0.53
C ALA A 298 14.46 -27.23 -1.23
N ILE A 299 14.96 -26.02 -0.97
CA ILE A 299 14.48 -24.79 -1.63
C ILE A 299 14.76 -24.84 -3.14
N TYR A 300 15.97 -25.25 -3.55
CA TYR A 300 16.29 -25.40 -4.97
C TYR A 300 15.36 -26.40 -5.65
N MET A 301 15.20 -27.59 -5.06
CA MET A 301 14.35 -28.64 -5.61
C MET A 301 12.90 -28.18 -5.73
N LYS A 302 12.42 -27.38 -4.75
CA LYS A 302 11.10 -26.77 -4.78
C LYS A 302 10.97 -25.73 -5.90
N LEU A 303 11.97 -24.89 -6.12
CA LEU A 303 12.00 -23.90 -7.21
C LEU A 303 12.00 -24.57 -8.59
N VAL A 304 12.80 -25.63 -8.78
CA VAL A 304 12.84 -26.40 -10.03
C VAL A 304 11.51 -27.10 -10.29
N SER A 305 10.91 -27.69 -9.25
CA SER A 305 9.57 -28.29 -9.33
C SER A 305 8.50 -27.25 -9.70
N CYS A 306 8.56 -26.07 -9.08
CA CYS A 306 7.71 -24.92 -9.38
C CYS A 306 7.85 -24.50 -10.86
N ALA A 307 9.09 -24.30 -11.34
CA ALA A 307 9.37 -23.94 -12.72
C ALA A 307 8.90 -25.02 -13.72
N SER A 308 9.04 -26.30 -13.38
CA SER A 308 8.53 -27.42 -14.19
C SER A 308 7.01 -27.42 -14.29
N SER A 309 6.31 -27.08 -13.20
CA SER A 309 4.84 -26.96 -13.20
C SER A 309 4.36 -25.85 -14.14
N PHE A 310 5.05 -24.71 -14.16
CA PHE A 310 4.75 -23.58 -15.03
C PHE A 310 5.18 -23.79 -16.49
N ALA A 311 6.22 -24.58 -16.75
CA ALA A 311 6.64 -24.93 -18.10
C ALA A 311 5.51 -25.61 -18.90
N ARG A 312 4.63 -26.38 -18.23
CA ARG A 312 3.43 -26.99 -18.85
C ARG A 312 2.41 -25.97 -19.35
N ILE A 313 2.44 -24.76 -18.82
CA ILE A 313 1.54 -23.64 -19.15
C ILE A 313 2.26 -22.62 -20.07
N GLY A 314 3.49 -22.95 -20.50
CA GLY A 314 4.29 -22.09 -21.38
C GLY A 314 5.10 -21.02 -20.66
N LEU A 315 5.30 -21.15 -19.34
CA LEU A 315 6.13 -20.27 -18.52
C LEU A 315 7.33 -21.04 -17.95
N ASP A 316 8.33 -21.33 -18.79
CA ASP A 316 9.55 -22.02 -18.35
C ASP A 316 10.61 -21.00 -17.88
N PHE A 317 10.97 -21.07 -16.60
CA PHE A 317 12.01 -20.24 -15.99
C PHE A 317 13.10 -21.06 -15.29
N ARG A 318 13.26 -22.35 -15.63
CA ARG A 318 14.30 -23.21 -15.03
C ARG A 318 15.72 -22.66 -15.23
N ASN A 319 15.99 -22.04 -16.38
CA ASN A 319 17.27 -21.37 -16.63
C ASN A 319 17.47 -20.16 -15.69
N THR A 320 16.40 -19.40 -15.43
CA THR A 320 16.41 -18.29 -14.46
C THR A 320 16.64 -18.81 -13.04
N VAL A 321 16.02 -19.93 -12.66
CA VAL A 321 16.28 -20.60 -11.36
C VAL A 321 17.77 -20.86 -11.21
N SER A 322 18.41 -21.53 -12.18
CA SER A 322 19.84 -21.84 -12.09
C SER A 322 20.69 -20.57 -11.91
N ASN A 323 20.50 -19.57 -12.77
CA ASN A 323 21.30 -18.33 -12.71
C ASN A 323 21.10 -17.54 -11.41
N LYS A 324 19.85 -17.32 -10.98
CA LYS A 324 19.55 -16.55 -9.76
C LYS A 324 19.94 -17.31 -8.50
N PHE A 325 19.70 -18.62 -8.46
CA PHE A 325 20.03 -19.43 -7.30
C PHE A 325 21.54 -19.54 -7.07
N ASN A 326 22.35 -19.60 -8.13
CA ASN A 326 23.80 -19.54 -8.01
C ASN A 326 24.28 -18.25 -7.31
N GLN A 327 23.66 -17.11 -7.62
CA GLN A 327 23.97 -15.84 -6.96
C GLN A 327 23.54 -15.81 -5.49
N ILE A 328 22.36 -16.37 -5.19
CA ILE A 328 21.87 -16.52 -3.82
C ILE A 328 22.82 -17.41 -3.02
N MET A 329 23.28 -18.52 -3.61
CA MET A 329 24.16 -19.46 -2.94
C MET A 329 25.53 -18.86 -2.63
N LEU A 330 26.11 -18.12 -3.57
CA LEU A 330 27.35 -17.37 -3.31
C LEU A 330 27.22 -16.42 -2.12
N LYS A 331 26.13 -15.64 -2.06
CA LYS A 331 25.89 -14.70 -0.96
C LYS A 331 25.73 -15.43 0.38
N TYR A 332 24.97 -16.52 0.38
CA TYR A 332 24.78 -17.38 1.55
C TYR A 332 26.11 -17.91 2.08
N THR A 333 26.96 -18.43 1.19
CA THR A 333 28.30 -18.90 1.54
C THR A 333 29.16 -17.80 2.12
N PHE A 334 29.21 -16.63 1.47
CA PHE A 334 30.06 -15.53 1.92
C PHE A 334 29.63 -15.02 3.29
N TYR A 335 28.32 -14.90 3.51
CA TYR A 335 27.77 -14.49 4.78
C TYR A 335 28.04 -15.51 5.90
N ASN A 336 27.90 -16.80 5.63
CA ASN A 336 28.15 -17.82 6.65
C ASN A 336 29.64 -17.96 6.99
N ILE A 337 30.54 -17.81 6.01
CA ILE A 337 31.99 -17.74 6.26
C ILE A 337 32.32 -16.52 7.13
N ASP A 338 31.72 -15.36 6.84
CA ASP A 338 31.92 -14.16 7.64
C ASP A 338 31.42 -14.35 9.08
N ILE A 339 30.23 -14.93 9.27
CA ILE A 339 29.70 -15.26 10.60
C ILE A 339 30.63 -16.20 11.38
N CYS A 340 31.09 -17.30 10.77
CA CYS A 340 31.94 -18.26 11.48
C CYS A 340 33.30 -17.64 11.83
N THR A 341 33.82 -16.77 10.96
CA THR A 341 35.03 -15.97 11.22
C THR A 341 34.82 -15.04 12.40
N VAL A 342 33.75 -14.23 12.40
CA VAL A 342 33.44 -13.29 13.47
C VAL A 342 33.22 -14.01 14.81
N LYS A 343 32.54 -15.16 14.81
CA LYS A 343 32.39 -16.00 16.01
C LYS A 343 33.74 -16.37 16.60
N LEU A 344 34.67 -16.86 15.77
CA LEU A 344 36.02 -17.25 16.21
C LEU A 344 36.81 -16.03 16.71
N THR A 345 36.88 -14.95 15.94
CA THR A 345 37.66 -13.76 16.28
C THR A 345 37.08 -12.94 17.43
N SER A 346 35.82 -13.20 17.82
CA SER A 346 35.20 -12.58 18.99
C SER A 346 35.63 -13.21 20.32
N ALA A 347 36.29 -14.37 20.28
CA ALA A 347 36.80 -15.02 21.49
C ALA A 347 37.93 -14.18 22.12
N THR A 348 37.84 -13.97 23.43
CA THR A 348 38.81 -13.16 24.20
C THR A 348 39.93 -13.99 24.82
N LYS A 349 39.82 -15.32 24.79
CA LYS A 349 40.81 -16.27 25.31
C LYS A 349 40.88 -17.50 24.41
N LEU A 350 42.08 -18.05 24.24
CA LEU A 350 42.31 -19.31 23.54
C LEU A 350 42.15 -20.49 24.51
N ASN A 351 41.13 -21.31 24.32
CA ASN A 351 40.92 -22.53 25.12
C ASN A 351 41.60 -23.71 24.41
N ILE A 352 42.84 -24.01 24.81
CA ILE A 352 43.60 -25.14 24.28
C ILE A 352 43.77 -26.19 25.37
N VAL A 353 43.33 -27.42 25.10
CA VAL A 353 43.35 -28.55 26.03
C VAL A 353 44.74 -29.20 26.04
N GLY A 354 45.46 -29.05 27.14
CA GLY A 354 46.75 -29.70 27.42
C GLY A 354 47.80 -28.71 27.94
N ASN A 355 48.71 -29.19 28.81
CA ASN A 355 49.85 -28.39 29.33
C ASN A 355 51.14 -28.60 28.52
N ASP A 356 51.05 -29.21 27.34
CA ASP A 356 52.21 -29.59 26.53
C ASP A 356 52.55 -28.51 25.50
N GLU A 357 53.74 -27.92 25.63
CA GLU A 357 54.25 -26.84 24.77
C GLU A 357 54.68 -27.30 23.36
N ASN A 358 54.77 -28.63 23.10
CA ASN A 358 55.27 -29.20 21.85
C ASN A 358 54.16 -29.72 20.91
N PHE A 359 54.11 -29.17 19.69
CA PHE A 359 53.18 -29.59 18.62
C PHE A 359 53.25 -31.09 18.27
N GLU A 360 54.44 -31.70 18.30
CA GLU A 360 54.61 -33.16 18.04
C GLU A 360 53.98 -34.06 19.11
N ASN A 361 53.82 -33.55 20.34
CA ASN A 361 53.06 -34.23 21.39
C ASN A 361 51.57 -33.88 21.31
N ALA A 362 51.21 -32.75 20.69
CA ALA A 362 49.85 -32.33 20.41
C ALA A 362 49.12 -33.21 19.38
N THR A 363 49.87 -33.76 18.42
CA THR A 363 49.41 -34.73 17.41
C THR A 363 49.21 -36.16 17.94
N LYS A 364 49.58 -36.46 19.20
CA LYS A 364 49.42 -37.79 19.80
C LYS A 364 48.07 -37.91 20.51
N PRO A 365 47.40 -39.09 20.47
CA PRO A 365 46.16 -39.31 21.21
C PRO A 365 46.35 -38.99 22.69
N LEU A 366 45.46 -38.20 23.29
CA LEU A 366 45.43 -37.91 24.73
C LEU A 366 45.18 -39.16 25.59
N ILE A 367 44.79 -40.28 24.98
CA ILE A 367 44.36 -41.49 25.65
C ILE A 367 45.17 -42.68 25.12
N GLU A 368 45.83 -43.43 26.01
CA GLU A 368 46.45 -44.74 25.74
C GLU A 368 45.42 -45.86 25.43
N ASN A 369 44.26 -45.52 24.88
CA ASN A 369 43.16 -46.45 24.65
C ASN A 369 43.12 -46.83 23.16
N GLU A 370 43.71 -47.98 22.84
CA GLU A 370 43.86 -48.52 21.48
C GLU A 370 42.55 -48.54 20.68
N PHE A 371 41.40 -48.67 21.34
CA PHE A 371 40.09 -48.72 20.70
C PHE A 371 39.64 -47.37 20.12
N LEU A 372 39.86 -46.27 20.84
CA LEU A 372 39.60 -44.89 20.37
C LEU A 372 40.63 -44.47 19.33
N ALA A 373 41.88 -44.88 19.50
CA ALA A 373 42.95 -44.66 18.53
C ALA A 373 42.63 -45.26 17.15
N PHE A 374 42.11 -46.50 17.14
CA PHE A 374 41.70 -47.19 15.92
C PHE A 374 40.48 -46.54 15.24
N HIS A 375 39.47 -46.14 16.01
CA HIS A 375 38.26 -45.50 15.45
C HIS A 375 38.53 -44.09 14.89
N LEU A 376 39.40 -43.30 15.52
CA LEU A 376 39.74 -41.95 15.09
C LEU A 376 40.76 -41.95 13.93
N ASN A 377 41.70 -42.89 13.90
CA ASN A 377 42.56 -43.10 12.71
C ASN A 377 41.74 -43.51 11.47
N ASN A 378 40.62 -44.22 11.64
CA ASN A 378 39.68 -44.53 10.56
C ASN A 378 38.85 -43.31 10.08
N LEU A 379 38.73 -42.25 10.89
CA LEU A 379 37.95 -41.05 10.57
C LEU A 379 38.72 -39.99 9.75
N LYS A 380 40.02 -40.20 9.46
CA LYS A 380 40.91 -39.19 8.82
C LYS A 380 40.89 -37.83 9.53
N THR A 381 40.55 -37.77 10.81
CA THR A 381 40.57 -36.55 11.63
C THR A 381 41.91 -36.47 12.36
N LYS A 382 42.65 -35.37 12.16
CA LYS A 382 43.93 -35.13 12.85
C LYS A 382 43.66 -34.86 14.34
N TRP A 383 44.42 -35.52 15.22
CA TRP A 383 44.23 -35.47 16.68
C TRP A 383 44.39 -34.09 17.29
N SER A 384 45.19 -33.22 16.66
CA SER A 384 45.55 -31.90 17.20
C SER A 384 44.41 -30.88 17.09
N LEU A 385 43.46 -31.07 16.16
CA LEU A 385 42.24 -30.27 16.10
C LEU A 385 41.40 -30.42 17.38
N TYR A 386 41.34 -31.62 17.97
CA TYR A 386 40.61 -31.86 19.23
C TYR A 386 41.20 -31.14 20.45
N ARG A 387 42.43 -30.62 20.36
CA ARG A 387 43.01 -29.82 21.44
C ARG A 387 42.58 -28.36 21.37
N TRP A 388 42.07 -27.88 20.24
CA TRP A 388 41.55 -26.53 20.08
C TRP A 388 40.08 -26.56 19.67
N ASP A 389 39.21 -26.43 20.67
CA ASP A 389 37.76 -26.51 20.49
C ASP A 389 37.26 -25.46 19.51
N ASP A 390 37.69 -24.20 19.65
CA ASP A 390 37.21 -23.09 18.81
C ASP A 390 37.63 -23.26 17.33
N GLY A 391 38.85 -23.74 17.09
CA GLY A 391 39.33 -24.06 15.74
C GLY A 391 38.60 -25.24 15.10
N THR A 392 38.24 -26.25 15.90
CA THR A 392 37.41 -27.37 15.46
C THR A 392 36.00 -26.91 15.12
N VAL A 393 35.38 -26.06 15.94
CA VAL A 393 34.06 -25.48 15.66
C VAL A 393 34.09 -24.71 14.34
N TYR A 394 35.07 -23.82 14.16
CA TYR A 394 35.24 -23.08 12.90
C TYR A 394 35.39 -24.03 11.69
N THR A 395 36.26 -25.03 11.79
CA THR A 395 36.49 -26.00 10.71
C THR A 395 35.22 -26.78 10.37
N ASN A 396 34.45 -27.21 11.37
CA ASN A 396 33.18 -27.90 11.18
C ASN A 396 32.12 -27.00 10.54
N GLU A 397 32.05 -25.72 10.92
CA GLU A 397 31.15 -24.75 10.29
C GLU A 397 31.52 -24.55 8.80
N ILE A 398 32.81 -24.43 8.46
CA ILE A 398 33.25 -24.36 7.05
C ILE A 398 32.87 -25.63 6.27
N VAL A 399 33.07 -26.82 6.85
CA VAL A 399 32.68 -28.08 6.21
C VAL A 399 31.17 -28.18 6.02
N ALA A 400 30.37 -27.69 6.97
CA ALA A 400 28.91 -27.63 6.82
C ALA A 400 28.51 -26.72 5.64
N ILE A 401 29.11 -25.52 5.54
CA ILE A 401 28.88 -24.59 4.42
C ILE A 401 29.25 -25.25 3.07
N PHE A 402 30.36 -25.99 3.05
CA PHE A 402 30.80 -26.74 1.87
C PHE A 402 29.85 -27.88 1.47
N ASN A 403 29.23 -28.54 2.45
CA ASN A 403 28.24 -29.58 2.19
C ASN A 403 26.97 -28.99 1.59
N ASP A 404 26.47 -27.87 2.13
CA ASP A 404 25.30 -27.15 1.59
C ASP A 404 25.53 -26.71 0.14
N MET A 405 26.76 -26.31 -0.19
CA MET A 405 27.16 -25.85 -1.52
C MET A 405 27.36 -26.94 -2.58
N ARG A 406 27.57 -28.20 -2.18
CA ARG A 406 28.16 -29.22 -3.05
C ARG A 406 27.42 -29.41 -4.39
N HIS A 407 26.11 -29.24 -4.41
CA HIS A 407 25.27 -29.50 -5.57
C HIS A 407 25.04 -28.28 -6.48
N PHE A 408 25.49 -27.08 -6.07
CA PHE A 408 25.15 -25.81 -6.73
C PHE A 408 26.37 -25.01 -7.18
N LEU A 409 27.58 -25.52 -6.96
CA LEU A 409 28.80 -24.81 -7.31
C LEU A 409 29.16 -24.99 -8.78
N LEU A 410 29.27 -23.86 -9.47
CA LEU A 410 29.93 -23.79 -10.76
C LEU A 410 31.42 -23.53 -10.54
N PRO A 411 32.32 -24.09 -11.37
CA PRO A 411 33.76 -23.79 -11.27
C PRO A 411 34.11 -22.32 -11.40
N SER A 412 33.26 -21.51 -12.05
CA SER A 412 33.38 -20.05 -12.08
C SER A 412 33.33 -19.38 -10.69
N ASN A 413 32.75 -20.04 -9.70
CA ASN A 413 32.62 -19.54 -8.34
C ASN A 413 33.87 -19.78 -7.48
N LEU A 414 34.74 -20.72 -7.88
CA LEU A 414 35.87 -21.17 -7.09
C LEU A 414 36.81 -20.02 -6.67
N ASN A 415 37.16 -19.14 -7.62
CA ASN A 415 38.01 -17.98 -7.33
C ASN A 415 37.39 -17.06 -6.26
N SER A 416 36.07 -16.84 -6.32
CA SER A 416 35.40 -15.97 -5.36
C SER A 416 35.36 -16.59 -3.96
N ILE A 417 35.22 -17.93 -3.87
CA ILE A 417 35.26 -18.67 -2.60
C ILE A 417 36.66 -18.61 -1.99
N ILE A 418 37.70 -18.80 -2.80
CA ILE A 418 39.10 -18.69 -2.35
C ILE A 418 39.38 -17.31 -1.77
N ILE A 419 38.96 -16.24 -2.47
CA ILE A 419 39.14 -14.86 -1.99
C ILE A 419 38.47 -14.65 -0.62
N VAL A 420 37.24 -15.16 -0.44
CA VAL A 420 36.51 -15.01 0.83
C VAL A 420 37.15 -15.83 1.96
N LEU A 421 37.63 -17.04 1.68
CA LEU A 421 38.39 -17.84 2.65
C LEU A 421 39.71 -17.17 3.02
N LYS A 422 40.45 -16.63 2.06
CA LYS A 422 41.68 -15.85 2.32
C LYS A 422 41.40 -14.62 3.20
N ASN A 423 40.31 -13.91 2.94
CA ASN A 423 39.90 -12.79 3.79
C ASN A 423 39.51 -13.23 5.21
N SER A 424 38.84 -14.37 5.35
CA SER A 424 38.55 -14.97 6.66
C SER A 424 39.84 -15.33 7.40
N PHE A 425 40.77 -16.01 6.73
CA PHE A 425 42.06 -16.40 7.30
C PHE A 425 42.87 -15.19 7.73
N ARG A 426 42.86 -14.12 6.93
CA ARG A 426 43.49 -12.85 7.30
C ARG A 426 42.96 -12.30 8.62
N GLN A 427 41.64 -12.26 8.81
CA GLN A 427 41.04 -11.80 10.07
C GLN A 427 41.44 -12.72 11.24
N ILE A 428 41.49 -14.03 11.02
CA ILE A 428 41.92 -15.00 12.03
C ILE A 428 43.40 -14.81 12.39
N PHE A 429 44.29 -14.59 11.41
CA PHE A 429 45.69 -14.31 11.66
C PHE A 429 45.91 -12.99 12.39
N GLU A 430 45.18 -11.93 12.03
CA GLU A 430 45.20 -10.65 12.75
C GLU A 430 44.76 -10.83 14.22
N TRP A 431 43.75 -11.67 14.46
CA TRP A 431 43.29 -12.01 15.81
C TRP A 431 44.31 -12.85 16.58
N LEU A 432 44.85 -13.91 15.99
CA LEU A 432 45.90 -14.77 16.58
C LEU A 432 47.18 -13.99 16.91
N ASP A 433 47.55 -13.02 16.07
CA ASP A 433 48.74 -12.17 16.28
C ASP A 433 48.67 -11.35 17.57
N ASN A 434 47.47 -10.98 18.03
CA ASN A 434 47.30 -10.27 19.30
C ASN A 434 47.71 -11.11 20.52
N PHE A 435 47.55 -12.44 20.45
CA PHE A 435 47.91 -13.35 21.55
C PHE A 435 49.42 -13.66 21.59
N ILE A 436 50.18 -13.36 20.54
CA ILE A 436 51.64 -13.61 20.53
C ILE A 436 52.38 -12.59 21.41
N GLY A 437 51.80 -11.41 21.65
CA GLY A 437 52.44 -10.29 22.36
C GLY A 437 52.06 -10.11 23.83
N GLU A 438 51.02 -10.78 24.33
CA GLU A 438 50.59 -10.68 25.73
C GLU A 438 51.36 -11.66 26.63
N GLU A 439 51.52 -11.35 27.92
CA GLU A 439 52.36 -12.08 28.89
C GLU A 439 51.88 -13.51 29.26
N TYR A 440 51.20 -14.23 28.36
CA TYR A 440 50.63 -15.56 28.58
C TYR A 440 51.42 -16.64 27.82
N ARG A 441 52.69 -16.80 28.22
CA ARG A 441 53.44 -18.01 27.87
C ARG A 441 52.71 -19.21 28.46
N ASN A 442 52.14 -20.05 27.60
CA ASN A 442 52.53 -21.47 27.51
C ASN A 442 51.75 -22.22 26.40
N ASN A 443 50.60 -21.72 25.92
CA ASN A 443 49.79 -22.45 24.91
C ASN A 443 49.34 -21.64 23.67
N GLU A 444 49.35 -20.32 23.70
CA GLU A 444 48.81 -19.45 22.62
C GLU A 444 49.49 -19.57 21.23
N PRO A 445 50.83 -19.68 21.11
CA PRO A 445 51.48 -19.96 19.82
C PRO A 445 51.04 -21.29 19.19
N LEU A 446 50.57 -22.25 19.99
CA LEU A 446 50.14 -23.56 19.50
C LEU A 446 48.88 -23.48 18.62
N ALA A 447 47.96 -22.54 18.89
CA ALA A 447 46.78 -22.31 18.03
C ALA A 447 47.19 -21.83 16.63
N GLY A 448 48.18 -20.93 16.56
CA GLY A 448 48.76 -20.50 15.28
C GLY A 448 49.36 -21.66 14.50
N VAL A 449 50.11 -22.53 15.17
CA VAL A 449 50.68 -23.74 14.56
C VAL A 449 49.59 -24.71 14.09
N MET A 450 48.56 -24.97 14.92
CA MET A 450 47.43 -25.83 14.55
C MET A 450 46.63 -25.29 13.37
N PHE A 451 46.41 -23.97 13.32
CA PHE A 451 45.70 -23.33 12.22
C PHE A 451 46.45 -23.49 10.89
N VAL A 452 47.75 -23.23 10.90
CA VAL A 452 48.61 -23.32 9.70
C VAL A 452 48.80 -24.78 9.24
N LYS A 453 49.05 -25.71 10.16
CA LYS A 453 49.43 -27.09 9.82
C LYS A 453 48.25 -28.06 9.66
N GLU A 454 47.09 -27.72 10.22
CA GLU A 454 45.94 -28.64 10.24
C GLU A 454 44.70 -28.05 9.59
N VAL A 455 44.26 -26.87 10.04
CA VAL A 455 43.00 -26.27 9.57
C VAL A 455 43.11 -25.89 8.09
N ILE A 456 44.14 -25.14 7.71
CA ILE A 456 44.31 -24.67 6.32
C ILE A 456 44.42 -25.86 5.34
N PRO A 457 45.35 -26.83 5.52
CA PRO A 457 45.48 -27.96 4.60
C PRO A 457 44.23 -28.84 4.55
N TYR A 458 43.48 -28.94 5.65
CA TYR A 458 42.24 -29.70 5.68
C TYR A 458 41.14 -29.01 4.84
N ILE A 459 41.02 -27.69 4.92
CA ILE A 459 40.09 -26.91 4.09
C ILE A 459 40.49 -26.99 2.61
N GLU A 460 41.78 -26.91 2.29
CA GLU A 460 42.32 -27.11 0.93
C GLU A 460 41.95 -28.50 0.38
N MET A 461 42.13 -29.56 1.18
CA MET A 461 41.72 -30.92 0.81
C MET A 461 40.20 -31.01 0.59
N CYS A 462 39.39 -30.32 1.38
CA CYS A 462 37.94 -30.28 1.16
C CYS A 462 37.59 -29.55 -0.15
N LEU A 463 38.26 -28.44 -0.48
CA LEU A 463 38.10 -27.76 -1.77
C LEU A 463 38.48 -28.67 -2.95
N GLN A 464 39.59 -29.41 -2.86
CA GLN A 464 39.98 -30.39 -3.88
C GLN A 464 38.93 -31.50 -4.08
N LYS A 465 38.21 -31.89 -3.03
CA LYS A 465 37.12 -32.88 -3.15
C LYS A 465 35.85 -32.31 -3.77
N ILE A 466 35.52 -31.06 -3.45
CA ILE A 466 34.34 -30.38 -4.02
C ILE A 466 34.59 -30.01 -5.48
N PHE A 467 35.83 -29.64 -5.80
CA PHE A 467 36.31 -29.32 -7.13
C PHE A 467 37.43 -30.30 -7.53
N PRO A 468 37.09 -31.50 -8.05
CA PRO A 468 38.11 -32.44 -8.52
C PRO A 468 38.86 -31.88 -9.72
N TYR A 469 40.18 -32.01 -9.74
CA TYR A 469 41.03 -31.59 -10.87
C TYR A 469 40.52 -32.15 -12.21
N ASP A 470 40.21 -33.45 -12.26
CA ASP A 470 39.73 -34.09 -13.50
C ASP A 470 38.46 -33.41 -14.04
N SER A 471 37.57 -32.95 -13.15
CA SER A 471 36.33 -32.28 -13.55
C SER A 471 36.62 -30.88 -14.12
N ILE A 472 37.55 -30.14 -13.52
CA ILE A 472 37.96 -28.81 -13.99
C ILE A 472 38.75 -28.91 -15.29
N ASN A 473 39.72 -29.81 -15.36
CA ASN A 473 40.55 -29.99 -16.55
C ASN A 473 39.70 -30.39 -17.77
N ASN A 474 38.70 -31.25 -17.58
CA ASN A 474 37.74 -31.59 -18.63
C ASN A 474 36.91 -30.39 -19.10
N LEU A 475 36.54 -29.47 -18.21
CA LEU A 475 35.79 -28.27 -18.57
C LEU A 475 36.61 -27.27 -19.39
N TYR A 476 37.93 -27.24 -19.16
CA TYR A 476 38.88 -26.42 -19.90
C TYR A 476 39.61 -27.22 -21.01
N ASN A 477 39.01 -28.31 -21.50
CA ASN A 477 39.52 -29.12 -22.62
C ASN A 477 40.97 -29.64 -22.47
N GLY A 478 41.46 -29.84 -21.24
CA GLY A 478 42.81 -30.37 -21.02
C GLY A 478 43.91 -29.31 -20.93
N GLU A 479 43.57 -28.02 -20.91
CA GLU A 479 44.54 -26.91 -20.91
C GLU A 479 45.06 -26.54 -19.51
N VAL A 480 44.54 -27.15 -18.44
CA VAL A 480 44.91 -26.79 -17.05
C VAL A 480 46.03 -27.69 -16.57
N ASP A 481 47.16 -27.10 -16.20
CA ASP A 481 48.25 -27.84 -15.55
C ASP A 481 47.89 -28.21 -14.10
N LYS A 482 48.32 -29.40 -13.67
CA LYS A 482 47.99 -29.92 -12.33
C LYS A 482 48.69 -29.12 -11.22
N ASN A 483 49.93 -28.69 -11.44
CA ASN A 483 50.67 -27.93 -10.44
C ASN A 483 50.11 -26.50 -10.33
N GLU A 484 49.72 -25.90 -11.47
CA GLU A 484 49.01 -24.61 -11.47
C GLU A 484 47.68 -24.69 -10.71
N TYR A 485 46.93 -25.80 -10.87
CA TYR A 485 45.68 -26.02 -10.14
C TYR A 485 45.88 -26.15 -8.62
N GLU A 486 46.86 -26.96 -8.19
CA GLU A 486 47.18 -27.14 -6.77
C GLU A 486 47.68 -25.83 -6.14
N THR A 487 48.50 -25.06 -6.88
CA THR A 487 48.94 -23.72 -6.45
C THR A 487 47.76 -22.76 -6.34
N PHE A 488 46.82 -22.81 -7.29
CA PHE A 488 45.62 -21.95 -7.26
C PHE A 488 44.72 -22.22 -6.05
N LEU A 489 44.61 -23.48 -5.62
CA LEU A 489 43.86 -23.86 -4.43
C LEU A 489 44.57 -23.54 -3.11
N THR A 490 45.84 -23.15 -3.15
CA THR A 490 46.60 -22.81 -1.95
C THR A 490 46.00 -21.56 -1.29
N LEU A 491 45.50 -21.75 -0.07
CA LEU A 491 44.81 -20.71 0.69
C LEU A 491 45.79 -19.89 1.53
N PHE A 492 46.93 -20.44 1.93
CA PHE A 492 47.97 -19.68 2.62
C PHE A 492 48.77 -18.81 1.63
N ASP A 493 48.80 -17.50 1.88
CA ASP A 493 49.55 -16.53 1.08
C ASP A 493 50.05 -15.41 1.99
N LYS A 494 51.13 -14.71 1.61
CA LYS A 494 51.66 -13.54 2.32
C LYS A 494 50.62 -12.43 2.48
N GLU A 495 49.67 -12.33 1.54
CA GLU A 495 48.54 -11.40 1.68
C GLU A 495 47.65 -11.69 2.89
N CYS A 496 47.55 -12.95 3.35
CA CYS A 496 46.81 -13.32 4.56
C CYS A 496 47.46 -12.74 5.83
N LEU A 497 48.77 -12.43 5.79
CA LEU A 497 49.53 -11.94 6.94
C LEU A 497 49.81 -10.42 6.90
N LYS A 498 49.27 -9.70 5.90
CA LYS A 498 49.62 -8.31 5.59
C LYS A 498 49.50 -7.32 6.78
N ASN A 499 48.63 -7.62 7.73
CA ASN A 499 48.35 -6.78 8.90
C ASN A 499 48.91 -7.34 10.22
N CYS A 500 49.56 -8.51 10.20
CA CYS A 500 50.13 -9.14 11.39
C CYS A 500 51.50 -8.53 11.73
N LYS A 501 51.74 -8.23 13.01
CA LYS A 501 53.03 -7.75 13.52
C LYS A 501 54.09 -8.85 13.50
N ASN A 502 53.68 -10.09 13.77
CA ASN A 502 54.57 -11.26 13.78
C ASN A 502 54.40 -12.13 12.52
N ALA A 503 54.28 -11.53 11.33
CA ALA A 503 54.12 -12.27 10.07
C ALA A 503 55.22 -13.32 9.83
N GLU A 504 56.49 -13.00 10.15
CA GLU A 504 57.62 -13.92 10.00
C GLU A 504 57.47 -15.22 10.83
N TYR A 505 56.75 -15.17 11.96
CA TYR A 505 56.50 -16.34 12.79
C TYR A 505 55.61 -17.35 12.07
N PHE A 506 54.50 -16.90 11.49
CA PHE A 506 53.58 -17.75 10.73
C PHE A 506 54.19 -18.24 9.42
N GLU A 507 54.99 -17.41 8.74
CA GLU A 507 55.73 -17.83 7.54
C GLU A 507 56.69 -18.99 7.84
N ARG A 508 57.47 -18.91 8.93
CA ARG A 508 58.37 -20.01 9.31
C ARG A 508 57.62 -21.31 9.57
N ILE A 509 56.48 -21.25 10.26
CA ILE A 509 55.66 -22.44 10.53
C ILE A 509 55.22 -23.14 9.23
N TYR A 510 54.83 -22.37 8.23
CA TYR A 510 54.37 -22.91 6.95
C TYR A 510 55.53 -23.43 6.08
N TYR A 511 56.62 -22.66 5.94
CA TYR A 511 57.72 -23.01 5.02
C TYR A 511 58.73 -24.01 5.60
N ASP A 512 58.93 -24.10 6.92
CA ASP A 512 59.82 -25.10 7.54
C ASP A 512 59.33 -26.55 7.32
N GLU A 513 58.06 -26.75 6.94
CA GLU A 513 57.47 -28.06 6.68
C GLU A 513 57.43 -28.41 5.19
N ASN A 514 57.17 -27.46 4.29
CA ASN A 514 57.31 -27.70 2.85
C ASN A 514 58.75 -28.10 2.48
N ASN A 515 59.75 -27.48 3.11
CA ASN A 515 61.15 -27.87 2.95
C ASN A 515 61.48 -29.25 3.54
N LYS A 516 60.72 -29.76 4.52
CA LYS A 516 60.88 -31.13 5.04
C LYS A 516 60.23 -32.17 4.13
N ASN A 517 59.04 -31.87 3.60
CA ASN A 517 58.31 -32.76 2.69
C ASN A 517 58.98 -32.85 1.30
N GLU A 518 59.65 -31.78 0.82
CA GLU A 518 60.48 -31.84 -0.39
C GLU A 518 61.71 -32.75 -0.20
N VAL A 519 62.34 -32.74 0.97
CA VAL A 519 63.51 -33.58 1.28
C VAL A 519 63.14 -35.05 1.50
N GLU A 520 61.93 -35.36 2.00
CA GLU A 520 61.47 -36.76 2.09
C GLU A 520 61.10 -37.34 0.71
N ASN A 521 60.53 -36.54 -0.20
CA ASN A 521 60.22 -36.98 -1.56
C ASN A 521 61.46 -37.15 -2.46
N GLU A 522 62.57 -36.42 -2.21
CA GLU A 522 63.85 -36.65 -2.89
C GLU A 522 64.58 -37.92 -2.41
N ASN A 523 64.24 -38.44 -1.24
CA ASN A 523 64.86 -39.65 -0.67
C ASN A 523 64.07 -40.95 -0.96
N GLU A 524 62.93 -40.88 -1.65
CA GLU A 524 62.14 -42.04 -2.11
C GLU A 524 62.17 -42.26 -3.64
N VAL A 525 63.16 -41.70 -4.35
CA VAL A 525 63.43 -42.00 -5.78
C VAL A 525 64.57 -42.99 -5.96
#